data_AF-A0A5Q0EMW2-F1
#
_entry.id   AF-A0A5Q0EMW2-F1
#
_cell.length_a   1.000
_cell.length_b   1.000
_cell.length_c   1.000
_cell.angle_alpha   90.00
_cell.angle_beta   90.00
_cell.angle_gamma   90.00
#
_symmetry.space_group_name_H-M   'P 1'
#
loop_
_entity.id
_entity.type
_entity.pdbx_description
1 polymer ?
#
loop_
_entity_poly.entity_id
_entity_poly.type
_entity_poly.pdbx_seq_one_letter_code
_entity_poly.pdbx_strand_id
1 'polypeptide(L)'
;MRLTHSQQEAIRSSVNSVIGAESRIWLFGSRVDDHKQGGDIDLLIETDRVLPNRVASLCQLEGKLIMRLGDLKIDILIKDAQTPEAPVHRTAKTQGVPL
;
A
#
# COMPACT_ATOMS: atom_id res chain seq x y z
N MET A 1 1.37 12.43 -8.87
CA MET A 1 1.16 11.66 -7.64
C MET A 1 0.72 12.58 -6.50
N ARG A 2 -0.51 12.36 -6.00
CA ARG A 2 -1.15 13.17 -4.94
C ARG A 2 -0.89 12.64 -3.54
N LEU A 3 0.39 12.41 -3.22
CA LEU A 3 0.87 12.11 -1.86
C LEU A 3 2.01 13.05 -1.50
N THR A 4 1.91 13.70 -0.34
CA THR A 4 3.01 14.52 0.18
C THR A 4 4.20 13.63 0.56
N HIS A 5 5.39 14.22 0.65
CA HIS A 5 6.59 13.50 1.10
C HIS A 5 6.38 12.82 2.46
N SER A 6 5.80 13.55 3.42
CA SER A 6 5.49 13.01 4.75
C SER A 6 4.52 11.84 4.72
N GLN A 7 3.53 11.84 3.82
CA GLN A 7 2.61 10.72 3.64
C GLN A 7 3.34 9.51 3.07
N GLN A 8 4.21 9.71 2.07
CA GLN A 8 5.03 8.62 1.51
C GLN A 8 5.94 8.01 2.57
N GLU A 9 6.61 8.82 3.39
CA GLU A 9 7.45 8.33 4.50
C GLU A 9 6.63 7.59 5.57
N ALA A 10 5.45 8.10 5.92
CA ALA A 10 4.55 7.43 6.84
C ALA A 10 4.10 6.07 6.30
N ILE A 11 3.84 5.96 4.99
CA ILE A 11 3.51 4.69 4.32
C ILE A 11 4.70 3.74 4.39
N ARG A 12 5.88 4.14 3.87
CA ARG A 12 7.10 3.31 3.85
C ARG A 12 7.44 2.78 5.24
N SER A 13 7.48 3.66 6.23
CA SER A 13 7.83 3.27 7.61
C SER A 13 6.79 2.36 8.25
N SER A 14 5.49 2.56 7.97
CA SER A 14 4.42 1.69 8.48
C SER A 14 4.52 0.28 7.87
N VAL A 15 4.69 0.19 6.55
CA VAL A 15 4.88 -1.08 5.84
C VAL A 15 6.12 -1.81 6.35
N ASN A 16 7.26 -1.11 6.45
CA ASN A 16 8.51 -1.69 6.95
C ASN A 16 8.35 -2.26 8.37
N SER A 17 7.57 -1.58 9.22
CA SER A 17 7.36 -2.01 10.60
C SER A 17 6.39 -3.18 10.78
N VAL A 18 5.52 -3.44 9.80
CA VAL A 18 4.46 -4.47 9.90
C VAL A 18 4.77 -5.69 9.03
N ILE A 19 5.25 -5.46 7.81
CA ILE A 19 5.48 -6.49 6.79
C ILE A 19 6.99 -6.77 6.65
N GLY A 20 7.81 -5.72 6.69
CA GLY A 20 9.27 -5.82 6.67
C GLY A 20 9.90 -4.90 5.62
N ALA A 21 11.19 -4.59 5.80
CA ALA A 21 11.92 -3.62 4.99
C ALA A 21 12.11 -4.02 3.51
N GLU A 22 12.08 -5.32 3.20
CA GLU A 22 12.20 -5.84 1.83
C GLU A 22 10.89 -5.75 1.02
N SER A 23 9.86 -5.13 1.58
CA SER A 23 8.55 -5.01 0.92
C SER A 23 8.61 -3.96 -0.18
N ARG A 24 8.03 -4.29 -1.33
CA ARG A 24 7.87 -3.39 -2.47
C ARG A 24 6.49 -2.74 -2.39
N ILE A 25 6.41 -1.43 -2.59
CA ILE A 25 5.18 -0.65 -2.40
C ILE A 25 4.87 0.08 -3.70
N TRP A 26 3.61 0.03 -4.13
CA TRP A 26 3.11 0.85 -5.24
C TRP A 26 1.87 1.61 -4.79
N LEU A 27 1.83 2.89 -5.09
CA LEU A 27 0.60 3.66 -5.13
C LEU A 27 -0.07 3.41 -6.48
N PHE A 28 -1.34 3.01 -6.48
CA PHE A 28 -2.10 2.89 -7.71
C PHE A 28 -3.43 3.65 -7.62
N GLY A 29 -4.29 3.48 -8.63
CA GLY A 29 -5.63 4.04 -8.62
C GLY A 29 -5.67 5.57 -8.74
N SER A 30 -6.61 6.19 -8.03
CA SER A 30 -6.98 7.59 -8.28
C SER A 30 -5.91 8.61 -7.90
N ARG A 31 -5.00 8.27 -6.99
CA ARG A 31 -3.96 9.16 -6.44
C ARG A 31 -2.69 9.22 -7.29
N VAL A 32 -2.55 8.38 -8.32
CA VAL A 32 -1.42 8.42 -9.25
C VAL A 32 -1.43 9.71 -10.08
N ASP A 33 -2.60 10.12 -10.54
CA ASP A 33 -2.82 11.29 -11.40
C ASP A 33 -3.11 12.55 -10.58
N ASP A 34 -2.32 13.61 -10.82
CA ASP A 34 -2.45 14.91 -10.13
C ASP A 34 -3.64 15.73 -10.60
N HIS A 35 -4.19 15.42 -11.77
CA HIS A 35 -5.33 16.15 -12.34
C HIS A 35 -6.68 15.65 -11.81
N LYS A 36 -6.72 14.54 -11.05
CA LYS A 36 -7.93 14.00 -10.46
C LYS A 36 -8.25 14.63 -9.10
N GLN A 37 -9.54 14.68 -8.75
CA GLN A 37 -10.02 15.20 -7.47
C GLN A 37 -10.48 14.07 -6.54
N GLY A 38 -10.34 14.25 -5.22
CA GLY A 38 -10.77 13.29 -4.20
C GLY A 38 -10.09 11.92 -4.30
N GLY A 39 -10.67 10.91 -3.65
CA GLY A 39 -10.29 9.50 -3.84
C GLY A 39 -9.40 8.90 -2.74
N ASP A 40 -9.46 7.58 -2.66
CA ASP A 40 -8.81 6.77 -1.64
C ASP A 40 -7.32 6.57 -1.97
N ILE A 41 -6.52 6.20 -0.96
CA ILE A 41 -5.14 5.77 -1.18
C ILE A 41 -5.15 4.27 -1.48
N ASP A 42 -5.01 3.91 -2.74
CA ASP A 42 -4.89 2.52 -3.16
C ASP A 42 -3.42 2.07 -3.12
N LEU A 43 -3.09 1.11 -2.25
CA LEU A 43 -1.71 0.61 -2.06
C LEU A 43 -1.60 -0.87 -2.42
N LEU A 44 -0.61 -1.21 -3.22
CA LEU A 44 -0.15 -2.60 -3.39
C LEU A 44 1.14 -2.76 -2.60
N ILE A 45 1.18 -3.78 -1.75
CA ILE A 45 2.36 -4.16 -1.00
C ILE A 45 2.72 -5.58 -1.36
N GLU A 46 3.90 -5.77 -1.91
CA GLU A 46 4.41 -7.08 -2.26
C GLU A 46 5.60 -7.45 -1.38
N THR A 47 5.63 -8.70 -0.93
CA THR A 47 6.76 -9.25 -0.18
C THR A 47 7.03 -10.69 -0.61
N ASP A 48 8.31 -11.06 -0.60
CA ASP A 48 8.75 -12.43 -0.89
C ASP A 48 8.68 -13.33 0.37
N ARG A 49 8.18 -12.80 1.49
CA ARG A 49 7.91 -13.56 2.72
C ARG A 49 6.48 -14.09 2.71
N VAL A 50 6.23 -15.20 3.41
CA VAL A 50 4.87 -15.64 3.74
C VAL A 50 4.40 -14.88 4.97
N LEU A 51 3.20 -14.32 4.93
CA LEU A 51 2.61 -13.68 6.10
C LEU A 51 1.77 -14.71 6.88
N PRO A 52 2.20 -15.13 8.08
CA PRO A 52 1.51 -16.20 8.81
C PRO A 52 0.05 -15.86 9.15
N ASN A 53 -0.21 -14.58 9.42
CA ASN A 53 -1.56 -14.06 9.62
C ASN A 53 -1.74 -12.76 8.84
N ARG A 54 -2.11 -12.92 7.56
CA ARG A 54 -2.33 -11.80 6.64
C ARG A 54 -3.40 -10.82 7.12
N VAL A 55 -4.48 -11.31 7.74
CA VAL A 55 -5.55 -10.45 8.26
C VAL A 55 -5.03 -9.58 9.39
N ALA A 56 -4.27 -10.15 10.34
CA ALA A 56 -3.66 -9.36 11.41
C ALA A 56 -2.65 -8.33 10.87
N SER A 57 -1.81 -8.69 9.91
CA SER A 57 -0.89 -7.74 9.25
C SER A 57 -1.65 -6.61 8.54
N LEU A 58 -2.74 -6.93 7.85
CA LEU A 58 -3.58 -5.94 7.18
C LEU A 58 -4.20 -4.97 8.20
N CYS A 59 -4.89 -5.48 9.23
CA CYS A 59 -5.51 -4.64 10.26
C CYS A 59 -4.48 -3.79 11.02
N GLN A 60 -3.30 -4.34 11.33
CA GLN A 60 -2.24 -3.59 11.99
C GLN A 60 -1.71 -2.46 11.09
N LEU A 61 -1.57 -2.72 9.79
CA LEU A 61 -1.11 -1.73 8.84
C LEU A 61 -2.15 -0.63 8.63
N GLU A 62 -3.41 -0.98 8.39
CA GLU A 62 -4.52 -0.03 8.25
C GLU A 62 -4.62 0.87 9.48
N GLY A 63 -4.60 0.30 10.69
CA GLY A 63 -4.65 1.08 11.93
C GLY A 63 -3.48 2.07 12.06
N LYS A 64 -2.25 1.64 11.75
CA LYS A 64 -1.08 2.54 11.78
C LYS A 64 -1.18 3.66 10.75
N LEU A 65 -1.65 3.35 9.55
CA LEU A 65 -1.78 4.34 8.49
C LEU A 65 -2.88 5.35 8.80
N ILE A 66 -4.04 4.92 9.29
CA ILE A 66 -5.11 5.82 9.75
C ILE A 66 -4.59 6.78 10.84
N MET A 67 -3.88 6.26 11.84
CA MET A 67 -3.31 7.10 12.90
C MET A 67 -2.29 8.14 12.41
N ARG A 68 -1.59 7.86 11.30
CA ARG A 68 -0.53 8.72 10.77
C ARG A 68 -0.97 9.65 9.64
N LEU A 69 -1.97 9.22 8.87
CA LEU A 69 -2.46 9.91 7.67
C LEU A 69 -3.82 10.58 7.89
N GLY A 70 -4.48 10.32 9.02
CA GLY A 70 -5.81 10.81 9.36
C GLY A 70 -6.93 9.98 8.73
N ASP A 71 -8.12 10.56 8.65
CA ASP A 71 -9.35 9.94 8.11
C ASP A 71 -9.35 9.75 6.58
N LEU A 72 -8.18 9.70 5.95
CA LEU A 72 -8.09 9.32 4.55
C LEU A 72 -8.44 7.84 4.45
N LYS A 73 -9.38 7.49 3.56
CA LYS A 73 -9.65 6.08 3.24
C LYS A 73 -8.46 5.50 2.48
N ILE A 74 -8.04 4.31 2.90
CA ILE A 74 -6.87 3.60 2.38
C ILE A 74 -7.32 2.18 2.06
N ASP A 75 -7.17 1.78 0.80
CA ASP A 75 -7.48 0.43 0.34
C ASP A 75 -6.15 -0.29 0.09
N ILE A 76 -5.90 -1.38 0.83
CA ILE A 76 -4.61 -2.09 0.81
C ILE A 76 -4.76 -3.47 0.19
N LEU A 77 -3.96 -3.71 -0.86
CA LEU A 77 -3.72 -5.04 -1.42
C LEU A 77 -2.36 -5.54 -0.96
N ILE A 78 -2.33 -6.73 -0.38
CA ILE A 78 -1.09 -7.41 -0.01
C ILE A 78 -0.86 -8.56 -0.99
N LYS A 79 0.35 -8.75 -1.50
CA LYS A 79 0.77 -9.95 -2.22
C LYS A 79 2.01 -10.52 -1.53
N ASP A 80 1.82 -11.59 -0.78
CA ASP A 80 2.91 -12.32 -0.15
C ASP A 80 3.39 -13.48 -1.04
N ALA A 81 4.38 -14.26 -0.58
CA ALA A 81 4.95 -15.36 -1.38
C ALA A 81 3.97 -16.48 -1.72
N GLN A 82 2.89 -16.66 -0.94
CA GLN A 82 1.85 -17.65 -1.20
C GLN A 82 0.66 -17.09 -1.98
N THR A 83 0.61 -15.78 -2.19
CA THR A 83 -0.46 -15.13 -2.93
C THR A 83 -0.19 -15.24 -4.43
N PRO A 84 -1.02 -15.96 -5.20
CA PRO A 84 -0.86 -16.02 -6.64
C PRO A 84 -1.06 -14.64 -7.28
N GLU A 85 -0.42 -14.43 -8.42
CA GLU A 85 -0.60 -13.20 -9.18
C GLU A 85 -2.05 -13.10 -9.71
N ALA A 86 -2.73 -12.02 -9.36
CA ALA A 86 -4.07 -11.70 -9.84
C ALA A 86 -4.01 -10.51 -10.83
N PRO A 87 -5.01 -10.34 -11.72
CA PRO A 87 -5.05 -9.21 -12.65
C PRO A 87 -4.89 -7.86 -11.98
N VAL A 88 -5.47 -7.68 -10.78
CA VAL A 88 -5.35 -6.43 -10.02
C VAL A 88 -3.91 -6.12 -9.59
N HIS A 89 -3.09 -7.12 -9.27
CA HIS A 89 -1.67 -6.92 -8.94
C HIS A 89 -0.89 -6.42 -10.17
N ARG A 90 -1.15 -7.00 -11.35
CA ARG A 90 -0.53 -6.55 -12.61
C ARG A 90 -0.93 -5.12 -12.95
N THR A 91 -2.22 -4.80 -12.85
CA THR A 91 -2.72 -3.44 -13.10
C THR A 91 -2.07 -2.44 -12.15
N ALA A 92 -2.03 -2.74 -10.84
CA ALA A 92 -1.39 -1.90 -9.85
C ALA A 92 0.11 -1.68 -10.12
N LYS A 93 0.85 -2.72 -10.53
CA LYS A 93 2.28 -2.59 -10.90
C LYS A 93 2.50 -1.82 -12.20
N THR A 94 1.61 -1.96 -13.17
CA THR A 94 1.75 -1.35 -14.51
C THR A 94 1.33 0.11 -14.53
N GLN A 95 0.25 0.45 -13.82
CA GLN A 95 -0.32 1.80 -13.79
C GLN A 95 0.06 2.58 -12.53
N GLY A 96 0.58 1.90 -11.51
CA GLY A 96 0.99 2.52 -10.26
C GLY A 96 2.39 3.12 -10.32
N VAL A 97 2.70 3.91 -9.30
CA VAL A 97 3.99 4.55 -9.08
C VAL A 97 4.65 3.88 -7.88
N PRO A 98 5.92 3.44 -8.00
CA PRO A 98 6.64 2.87 -6.87
C PRO A 98 6.82 3.91 -5.75
N LEU A 99 6.46 3.51 -4.54
CA LEU A 99 6.76 4.20 -3.29
C LEU A 99 7.91 3.49 -2.59
#